data_AF-A0A415GMY3-F1
#
_entry.id   AF-A0A415GMY3-F1
#
_cell.length_a   1.000
_cell.length_b   1.000
_cell.length_c   1.000
_cell.angle_alpha   90.00
_cell.angle_beta   90.00
_cell.angle_gamma   90.00
#
_symmetry.space_group_name_H-M   'P 1'
#
loop_
_entity.id
_entity.type
_entity.pdbx_description
1 polymer ?
#
loop_
_entity_poly.entity_id
_entity_poly.type
_entity_poly.pdbx_seq_one_letter_code
_entity_poly.pdbx_strand_id
1 'polypeptide(L)'
;MFANDCDTRYFDSDEYNTRVQYLRANKTAFCHGTFFYYQGNAEAMTKKFAPKQFQRLNTIVMLGRKAEQEHMSKEVMTRVRRWQMKVYLNVLILLFNNAGNMSRAEYKEAVKRFRQFEHSVRFGGYRRSILKGLNVYEKALAIIYFACGTCRHLHMLHNVYKRLKH
;
A
#
# COMPACT_ATOMS: atom_id res chain seq x y z
N MET A 1 25.03 15.86 6.31
CA MET A 1 23.86 16.74 6.56
C MET A 1 22.65 15.83 6.73
N PHE A 2 22.24 15.51 7.96
CA PHE A 2 21.12 14.60 8.18
C PHE A 2 19.79 15.32 7.86
N ALA A 3 18.90 14.62 7.17
CA ALA A 3 17.75 15.21 6.50
C ALA A 3 16.66 15.62 7.50
N ASN A 4 16.21 16.88 7.41
CA ASN A 4 14.98 17.41 8.03
C ASN A 4 13.68 16.71 7.54
N ASP A 5 13.79 15.62 6.76
CA ASP A 5 12.70 14.92 6.08
C ASP A 5 12.24 13.64 6.80
N CYS A 6 12.80 13.30 7.97
CA CYS A 6 12.39 12.10 8.71
C CYS A 6 11.01 12.30 9.36
N ASP A 7 9.98 11.72 8.74
CA ASP A 7 8.62 11.73 9.30
C ASP A 7 8.42 10.48 10.15
N THR A 8 8.17 10.64 11.46
CA THR A 8 7.95 9.54 12.43
C THR A 8 6.49 9.36 12.82
N ARG A 9 5.57 10.13 12.21
CA ARG A 9 4.15 10.16 12.60
C ARG A 9 3.35 8.93 12.17
N TYR A 10 3.90 8.11 11.27
CA TYR A 10 3.24 6.94 10.69
C TYR A 10 3.84 5.63 11.19
N PHE A 11 2.99 4.59 11.29
CA PHE A 11 3.33 3.26 11.77
C PHE A 11 4.44 2.59 10.96
N ASP A 12 4.50 2.86 9.66
CA ASP A 12 5.52 2.39 8.71
C ASP A 12 6.44 3.54 8.28
N SER A 13 6.67 4.50 9.19
CA SER A 13 7.57 5.64 8.94
C SER A 13 8.99 5.19 8.61
N ASP A 14 9.47 4.12 9.23
CA ASP A 14 10.74 3.47 8.91
C ASP A 14 10.78 3.03 7.44
N GLU A 15 9.70 2.42 6.95
CA GLU A 15 9.57 1.98 5.57
C GLU A 15 9.48 3.19 4.61
N TYR A 16 8.75 4.25 4.97
CA TYR A 16 8.75 5.50 4.21
C TYR A 16 10.15 6.12 4.10
N ASN A 17 10.80 6.33 5.24
CA ASN A 17 12.10 6.98 5.33
C ASN A 17 13.17 6.15 4.61
N THR A 18 13.15 4.83 4.78
CA THR A 18 14.04 3.91 4.05
C THR A 18 13.83 4.03 2.54
N ARG A 19 12.58 4.11 2.06
CA ARG A 19 12.28 4.25 0.63
C ARG A 19 12.70 5.62 0.07
N VAL A 20 12.54 6.71 0.83
CA VAL A 20 13.04 8.03 0.42
C VAL A 20 14.56 8.02 0.32
N GLN A 21 15.24 7.42 1.31
CA GLN A 21 16.69 7.27 1.27
C GLN A 21 17.13 6.42 0.08
N TYR A 22 16.41 5.32 -0.21
CA TYR A 22 16.70 4.46 -1.36
C TYR A 22 16.47 5.16 -2.70
N LEU A 23 15.43 6.00 -2.82
CA LEU A 23 15.16 6.79 -4.03
C LEU A 23 16.29 7.76 -4.34
N ARG A 24 16.92 8.33 -3.31
CA ARG A 24 18.01 9.32 -3.44
C ARG A 24 19.40 8.70 -3.44
N ALA A 25 19.52 7.40 -3.17
CA ALA A 25 20.82 6.75 -3.02
C ALA A 25 21.49 6.53 -4.39
N ASN A 26 22.71 7.06 -4.57
CA ASN A 26 23.55 6.77 -5.74
C ASN A 26 24.27 5.41 -5.66
N LYS A 27 24.43 4.85 -4.45
CA LYS A 27 24.99 3.52 -4.20
C LYS A 27 24.29 2.90 -2.99
N THR A 28 24.17 1.58 -3.00
CA THR A 28 23.60 0.81 -1.88
C THR A 28 24.67 -0.15 -1.35
N ALA A 29 24.85 -0.19 -0.03
CA ALA A 29 25.72 -1.16 0.63
C ALA A 29 24.86 -2.15 1.41
N PHE A 30 25.26 -3.42 1.39
CA PHE A 30 24.61 -4.49 2.15
C PHE A 30 25.48 -4.85 3.35
N CYS A 31 24.86 -5.03 4.52
CA CYS A 31 25.51 -5.59 5.69
C CYS A 31 24.72 -6.79 6.22
N HIS A 32 25.38 -7.63 7.01
CA HIS A 32 24.71 -8.70 7.75
C HIS A 32 24.30 -8.18 9.12
N GLY A 33 23.03 -8.34 9.46
CA GLY A 33 22.47 -7.99 10.75
C GLY A 33 21.43 -9.01 11.18
N THR A 34 21.37 -9.28 12.49
CA THR A 34 20.37 -10.18 13.07
C THR A 34 19.09 -9.40 13.33
N PHE A 35 18.05 -9.68 12.54
CA PHE A 35 16.72 -9.08 12.69
C PHE A 35 15.89 -9.84 13.73
N PHE A 36 15.51 -9.18 14.83
CA PHE A 36 14.62 -9.75 15.86
C PHE A 36 13.16 -9.96 15.39
N TYR A 37 12.82 -9.49 14.19
CA TYR A 37 11.55 -9.76 13.50
C TYR A 37 11.68 -11.03 12.64
N TYR A 38 11.81 -12.18 13.29
CA TYR A 38 11.99 -13.45 12.59
C TYR A 38 10.75 -13.83 11.75
N GLN A 39 10.91 -13.95 10.43
CA GLN A 39 9.84 -14.38 9.50
C GLN A 39 9.29 -15.78 9.80
N GLY A 40 10.03 -16.63 10.53
CA GLY A 40 9.53 -17.95 10.97
C GLY A 40 8.79 -17.93 12.32
N ASN A 41 8.75 -16.82 13.05
CA ASN A 41 8.00 -16.73 14.31
C ASN A 41 6.55 -16.39 14.01
N ALA A 42 5.64 -17.37 14.11
CA ALA A 42 4.20 -17.14 13.88
C ALA A 42 3.59 -16.09 14.85
N GLU A 43 4.18 -15.95 16.04
CA GLU A 43 3.75 -15.02 17.09
C GLU A 43 4.36 -13.62 16.96
N ALA A 44 5.20 -13.37 15.96
CA ALA A 44 5.76 -12.04 15.73
C ALA A 44 4.63 -11.00 15.65
N MET A 45 4.70 -9.94 16.46
CA MET A 45 3.66 -8.91 16.50
C MET A 45 3.41 -8.27 15.13
N THR A 46 4.40 -8.27 14.24
CA THR A 46 4.28 -7.78 12.86
C THR A 46 3.40 -8.66 11.96
N LYS A 47 3.13 -9.91 12.35
CA LYS A 47 2.20 -10.82 11.67
C LYS A 47 0.77 -10.71 12.17
N LYS A 48 0.57 -10.18 13.38
CA LYS A 48 -0.76 -9.95 13.93
C LYS A 48 -1.42 -8.77 13.23
N PHE A 49 -2.71 -8.89 12.94
CA PHE A 49 -3.47 -7.80 12.37
C PHE A 49 -3.51 -6.63 13.36
N ALA A 50 -3.24 -5.43 12.85
CA ALA A 50 -3.40 -4.20 13.60
C ALA A 50 -4.04 -3.13 12.70
N PRO A 51 -5.05 -2.38 13.17
CA PRO A 51 -5.69 -1.32 12.38
C PRO A 51 -4.69 -0.27 11.85
N LYS A 52 -3.56 -0.07 12.54
CA LYS A 52 -2.48 0.81 12.09
C LYS A 52 -1.88 0.39 10.74
N GLN A 53 -2.00 -0.87 10.33
CA GLN A 53 -1.52 -1.35 9.02
C GLN A 53 -2.24 -0.67 7.84
N PHE A 54 -3.45 -0.10 8.04
CA PHE A 54 -4.12 0.69 7.00
C PHE A 54 -3.40 2.03 6.71
N GLN A 55 -2.49 2.47 7.58
CA GLN A 55 -1.67 3.67 7.33
C GLN A 55 -0.75 3.53 6.12
N ARG A 56 -0.43 2.30 5.68
CA ARG A 56 0.33 1.99 4.47
C ARG A 56 -0.21 2.68 3.21
N LEU A 57 -1.53 2.92 3.15
CA LEU A 57 -2.17 3.68 2.07
C LEU A 57 -1.72 5.15 2.05
N ASN A 58 -1.57 5.78 3.21
CA ASN A 58 -1.12 7.16 3.31
C ASN A 58 0.36 7.26 2.91
N THR A 59 1.17 6.35 3.43
CA THR A 59 2.61 6.27 3.18
C THR A 59 2.91 6.12 1.68
N ILE A 60 2.18 5.25 0.98
CA ILE A 60 2.39 5.07 -0.46
C ILE A 60 1.86 6.24 -1.30
N VAL A 61 0.87 7.01 -0.80
CA VAL A 61 0.44 8.28 -1.41
C VAL A 61 1.54 9.32 -1.26
N MET A 62 2.12 9.46 -0.07
CA MET A 62 3.21 10.39 0.20
C MET A 62 4.42 10.10 -0.67
N LEU A 63 4.80 8.83 -0.81
CA LEU A 63 5.90 8.42 -1.69
C LEU A 63 5.65 8.82 -3.15
N GLY A 64 4.42 8.63 -3.64
CA GLY A 64 4.04 9.05 -4.98
C GLY A 64 4.13 10.56 -5.19
N ARG A 65 3.65 11.35 -4.22
CA ARG A 65 3.76 12.82 -4.25
C ARG A 65 5.22 13.27 -4.22
N LYS A 66 6.08 12.64 -3.40
CA LYS A 66 7.50 12.95 -3.34
C LYS A 66 8.18 12.67 -4.70
N ALA A 67 7.87 11.54 -5.33
CA ALA A 67 8.40 11.22 -6.66
C ALA A 67 7.95 12.21 -7.75
N GLU A 68 6.72 12.72 -7.66
CA GLU A 68 6.22 13.80 -8.55
C GLU A 68 6.96 15.12 -8.31
N GLN A 69 7.13 15.51 -7.05
CA GLN A 69 7.83 16.74 -6.63
C GLN A 69 9.30 16.74 -7.06
N GLU A 70 9.94 15.57 -7.03
CA GLU A 70 11.34 15.42 -7.45
C GLU A 70 11.49 15.19 -8.96
N HIS A 71 10.40 15.34 -9.74
CA HIS A 71 10.39 15.19 -11.20
C HIS A 71 11.02 13.88 -11.68
N MET A 72 10.74 12.78 -10.97
CA MET A 72 11.31 11.48 -11.25
C MET A 72 10.99 11.01 -12.67
N SER A 73 11.93 10.24 -13.24
CA SER A 73 11.80 9.73 -14.61
C SER A 73 10.50 8.93 -14.80
N LYS A 74 10.01 8.87 -16.05
CA LYS A 74 8.81 8.11 -16.40
C LYS A 74 8.90 6.63 -15.99
N GLU A 75 10.11 6.07 -16.03
CA GLU A 75 10.35 4.70 -15.59
C GLU A 75 10.15 4.54 -14.08
N VAL A 76 10.75 5.43 -13.27
CA VAL A 76 10.57 5.45 -11.81
C VAL A 76 9.11 5.68 -11.46
N MET A 77 8.45 6.65 -12.10
CA MET A 77 7.03 6.92 -11.90
C MET A 77 6.16 5.70 -12.23
N THR A 78 6.49 4.96 -13.29
CA THR A 78 5.78 3.73 -13.65
C THR A 78 5.90 2.67 -12.54
N ARG A 79 7.10 2.51 -11.96
CA ARG A 79 7.34 1.59 -10.84
C ARG A 79 6.56 2.03 -9.59
N VAL A 80 6.60 3.32 -9.25
CA VAL A 80 5.85 3.90 -8.13
C VAL A 80 4.34 3.69 -8.29
N ARG A 81 3.78 3.94 -9.48
CA ARG A 81 2.35 3.71 -9.76
C ARG A 81 1.95 2.24 -9.66
N ARG A 82 2.79 1.32 -10.15
CA ARG A 82 2.57 -0.11 -9.95
C ARG A 82 2.58 -0.47 -8.47
N TRP A 83 3.49 0.11 -7.70
CA TRP A 83 3.57 -0.15 -6.28
C TRP A 83 2.38 0.39 -5.49
N GLN A 84 1.94 1.61 -5.81
CA GLN A 84 0.71 2.21 -5.27
C GLN A 84 -0.47 1.26 -5.43
N MET A 85 -0.66 0.69 -6.61
CA MET A 85 -1.74 -0.29 -6.84
C MET A 85 -1.52 -1.58 -6.05
N LYS A 86 -0.30 -2.13 -6.00
CA LYS A 86 -0.04 -3.35 -5.22
C LYS A 86 -0.31 -3.16 -3.73
N VAL A 87 0.14 -2.04 -3.14
CA VAL A 87 -0.15 -1.71 -1.74
C VAL A 87 -1.65 -1.58 -1.53
N TYR A 88 -2.35 -0.91 -2.45
CA TYR A 88 -3.81 -0.79 -2.40
C TYR A 88 -4.51 -2.14 -2.34
N LEU A 89 -4.20 -3.05 -3.27
CA LEU A 89 -4.82 -4.38 -3.34
C LEU A 89 -4.47 -5.24 -2.13
N ASN A 90 -3.21 -5.22 -1.68
CA ASN A 90 -2.80 -5.96 -0.49
C ASN A 90 -3.54 -5.49 0.76
N VAL A 91 -3.70 -4.18 0.93
CA VAL A 91 -4.41 -3.60 2.07
C VAL A 91 -5.92 -3.84 1.95
N LEU A 92 -6.47 -3.89 0.73
CA LEU A 92 -7.87 -4.25 0.50
C LEU A 92 -8.16 -5.70 0.92
N ILE A 93 -7.28 -6.63 0.55
CA ILE A 93 -7.36 -8.03 0.97
C ILE A 93 -7.20 -8.14 2.48
N LEU A 94 -6.30 -7.36 3.10
CA LEU A 94 -6.16 -7.29 4.55
C LEU A 94 -7.46 -6.86 5.23
N LEU A 95 -8.15 -5.84 4.69
CA LEU A 95 -9.45 -5.39 5.18
C LEU A 95 -10.48 -6.52 5.11
N PHE A 96 -10.60 -7.18 3.96
CA PHE A 96 -11.58 -8.27 3.79
C PHE A 96 -11.32 -9.44 4.74
N ASN A 97 -10.05 -9.80 4.96
CA ASN A 97 -9.71 -10.89 5.86
C ASN A 97 -9.97 -10.58 7.34
N ASN A 98 -9.95 -9.30 7.73
CA ASN A 98 -10.01 -8.90 9.14
C ASN A 98 -11.23 -8.06 9.51
N ALA A 99 -12.13 -7.77 8.57
CA ALA A 99 -13.30 -6.92 8.82
C ALA A 99 -14.17 -7.40 9.99
N GLY A 100 -14.26 -8.72 10.22
CA GLY A 100 -14.99 -9.29 11.36
C GLY A 100 -14.30 -9.08 12.72
N ASN A 101 -13.00 -8.80 12.73
CA ASN A 101 -12.18 -8.59 13.93
C ASN A 101 -12.01 -7.10 14.26
N MET A 102 -12.70 -6.21 13.54
CA MET A 102 -12.58 -4.77 13.70
C MET A 102 -13.82 -4.20 14.38
N SER A 103 -13.61 -3.22 15.27
CA SER A 103 -14.69 -2.36 15.72
C SER A 103 -15.24 -1.53 14.56
N ARG A 104 -16.47 -1.04 14.72
CA ARG A 104 -17.11 -0.15 13.74
C ARG A 104 -16.31 1.13 13.48
N ALA A 105 -15.65 1.66 14.52
CA ALA A 105 -14.81 2.85 14.42
C ALA A 105 -13.55 2.58 13.58
N GLU A 106 -12.85 1.48 13.85
CA GLU A 106 -11.65 1.07 13.09
C GLU A 106 -11.99 0.80 11.63
N TYR A 107 -13.11 0.12 11.37
CA TYR A 107 -13.54 -0.14 9.99
C TYR A 107 -13.84 1.15 9.24
N LYS A 108 -14.55 2.09 9.87
CA LYS A 108 -14.85 3.41 9.28
C LYS A 108 -13.57 4.20 8.97
N GLU A 109 -12.59 4.17 9.86
CA GLU A 109 -11.30 4.82 9.67
C GLU A 109 -10.47 4.16 8.56
N ALA A 110 -10.48 2.82 8.47
CA ALA A 110 -9.86 2.11 7.35
C ALA A 110 -10.48 2.52 6.01
N VAL A 111 -11.81 2.51 5.89
CA VAL A 111 -12.54 2.93 4.69
C VAL A 111 -12.21 4.38 4.31
N LYS A 112 -12.08 5.27 5.30
CA LYS A 112 -11.69 6.67 5.06
C LYS A 112 -10.33 6.76 4.36
N ARG A 113 -9.36 5.93 4.75
CA ARG A 113 -8.01 5.89 4.14
C ARG A 113 -8.06 5.40 2.69
N PHE A 114 -8.90 4.41 2.39
CA PHE A 114 -9.12 3.98 1.00
C PHE A 114 -9.69 5.11 0.13
N ARG A 115 -10.68 5.85 0.64
CA ARG A 115 -11.23 7.02 -0.09
C ARG A 115 -10.19 8.10 -0.31
N GLN A 116 -9.36 8.38 0.70
CA GLN A 116 -8.27 9.34 0.57
C GLN A 116 -7.25 8.92 -0.49
N PHE A 117 -6.89 7.64 -0.55
CA PHE A 117 -6.04 7.09 -1.61
C PHE A 117 -6.69 7.26 -2.98
N GLU A 118 -7.95 6.83 -3.14
CA GLU A 118 -8.69 6.90 -4.40
C GLU A 118 -8.77 8.33 -4.96
N HIS A 119 -8.94 9.32 -4.07
CA HIS A 119 -8.96 10.72 -4.44
C HIS A 119 -7.56 11.28 -4.76
N SER A 120 -6.51 10.78 -4.09
CA SER A 120 -5.16 11.33 -4.17
C SER A 120 -4.32 10.77 -5.31
N VAL A 121 -4.61 9.58 -5.81
CA VAL A 121 -3.75 8.88 -6.77
C VAL A 121 -4.43 8.76 -8.14
N ARG A 122 -3.78 9.32 -9.16
CA ARG A 122 -4.20 9.19 -10.56
C ARG A 122 -3.32 8.19 -11.30
N PHE A 123 -3.95 7.16 -11.87
CA PHE A 123 -3.27 6.11 -12.65
C PHE A 123 -3.37 6.32 -14.17
N GLY A 124 -3.85 7.48 -14.62
CA GLY A 124 -3.89 7.83 -16.04
C GLY A 124 -2.51 7.67 -16.69
N GLY A 125 -2.44 7.04 -17.86
CA GLY A 125 -1.18 6.74 -18.54
C GLY A 125 -0.39 5.53 -18.02
N TYR A 126 -0.73 4.99 -16.84
CA TYR A 126 0.01 3.87 -16.22
C TYR A 126 -0.78 2.55 -16.16
N ARG A 127 -2.09 2.58 -16.41
CA ARG A 127 -3.01 1.42 -16.27
C ARG A 127 -2.49 0.13 -16.92
N ARG A 128 -2.05 0.19 -18.18
CA ARG A 128 -1.52 -0.99 -18.90
C ARG A 128 -0.27 -1.57 -18.23
N SER A 129 0.66 -0.73 -17.79
CA SER A 129 1.88 -1.17 -17.10
C SER A 129 1.59 -1.78 -15.73
N ILE A 130 0.60 -1.23 -15.03
CA ILE A 130 0.12 -1.77 -13.75
C ILE A 130 -0.43 -3.18 -13.97
N LEU A 131 -1.40 -3.35 -14.88
CA LEU A 131 -2.04 -4.64 -15.15
C LEU A 131 -1.03 -5.72 -15.56
N LYS A 132 0.02 -5.39 -16.31
CA LYS A 132 1.09 -6.35 -16.67
C LYS A 132 1.81 -6.94 -15.45
N GLY A 133 1.88 -6.22 -14.33
CA GLY A 133 2.61 -6.64 -13.13
C GLY A 133 1.74 -7.30 -12.04
N LEU A 134 0.48 -7.61 -12.35
CA LEU A 134 -0.51 -8.17 -11.43
C LEU A 134 -0.91 -9.60 -11.85
N ASN A 135 -1.24 -10.44 -10.87
CA ASN A 135 -1.83 -11.76 -11.12
C ASN A 135 -3.31 -11.63 -11.58
N VAL A 136 -3.95 -12.74 -11.95
CA VAL A 136 -5.32 -12.74 -12.51
C VAL A 136 -6.34 -12.11 -11.54
N TYR A 137 -6.28 -12.46 -10.26
CA TYR A 137 -7.18 -11.96 -9.23
C TYR A 137 -6.96 -10.46 -8.97
N GLU A 138 -5.70 -10.05 -8.81
CA GLU A 138 -5.30 -8.65 -8.65
C GLU A 138 -5.72 -7.80 -9.85
N LYS A 139 -5.62 -8.34 -11.09
CA LYS A 139 -6.10 -7.68 -12.30
C LYS A 139 -7.60 -7.41 -12.24
N ALA A 140 -8.41 -8.40 -11.83
CA ALA A 140 -9.85 -8.22 -11.72
C ALA A 140 -10.21 -7.11 -10.73
N LEU A 141 -9.61 -7.11 -9.54
CA LEU A 141 -9.81 -6.05 -8.55
C LEU A 141 -9.32 -4.68 -9.04
N ALA A 142 -8.18 -4.62 -9.72
CA ALA A 142 -7.65 -3.37 -10.27
C ALA A 142 -8.55 -2.81 -11.39
N ILE A 143 -9.15 -3.67 -12.21
CA ILE A 143 -10.12 -3.25 -13.24
C ILE A 143 -11.35 -2.63 -12.60
N ILE A 144 -11.90 -3.27 -11.55
CA ILE A 144 -13.04 -2.72 -10.79
C ILE A 144 -12.67 -1.36 -10.19
N TYR A 145 -11.49 -1.26 -9.56
CA TYR A 145 -10.96 0.00 -9.06
C TYR A 145 -10.92 1.07 -10.17
N PHE A 146 -10.38 0.75 -11.35
CA PHE A 146 -10.26 1.73 -12.44
C PHE A 146 -11.60 2.15 -13.04
N ALA A 147 -12.62 1.29 -12.98
CA ALA A 147 -13.94 1.57 -13.52
C ALA A 147 -14.76 2.48 -12.59
N CYS A 148 -14.81 2.17 -11.30
CA CYS A 148 -15.73 2.84 -10.37
C CYS A 148 -15.18 3.09 -8.96
N GLY A 149 -13.89 2.82 -8.71
CA GLY A 149 -13.33 2.76 -7.36
C GLY A 149 -13.85 1.54 -6.59
N THR A 150 -13.22 1.20 -5.46
CA THR A 150 -13.68 0.05 -4.65
C THR A 150 -14.47 0.51 -3.43
N CYS A 151 -14.30 1.75 -2.96
CA CYS A 151 -15.00 2.24 -1.77
C CYS A 151 -16.52 2.26 -1.90
N ARG A 152 -17.07 2.50 -3.10
CA ARG A 152 -18.53 2.52 -3.35
C ARG A 152 -19.17 1.13 -3.33
N HIS A 153 -18.37 0.09 -3.61
CA HIS A 153 -18.85 -1.29 -3.76
C HIS A 153 -18.19 -2.23 -2.77
N LEU A 154 -17.59 -1.69 -1.70
CA LEU A 154 -16.74 -2.44 -0.78
C LEU A 154 -17.45 -3.65 -0.15
N HIS A 155 -18.73 -3.50 0.20
CA HIS A 155 -19.53 -4.59 0.76
C HIS A 155 -19.78 -5.72 -0.26
N MET A 156 -20.14 -5.36 -1.50
CA MET A 156 -20.30 -6.33 -2.59
C MET A 156 -18.98 -7.07 -2.87
N LEU A 157 -17.87 -6.34 -2.96
CA LEU A 157 -16.54 -6.92 -3.21
C LEU A 157 -16.10 -7.85 -2.08
N HIS A 158 -16.39 -7.49 -0.84
CA HIS A 158 -16.12 -8.35 0.31
C HIS A 158 -16.94 -9.64 0.25
N ASN A 159 -18.22 -9.57 -0.13
CA ASN A 159 -19.08 -10.75 -0.26
C ASN A 159 -18.61 -11.67 -1.41
N VAL A 160 -18.22 -11.10 -2.55
CA VAL A 160 -17.63 -11.87 -3.67
C VAL A 160 -16.31 -12.51 -3.24
N TYR A 161 -15.45 -11.78 -2.53
CA TYR A 161 -14.20 -12.32 -2.01
C TYR A 161 -14.42 -13.51 -1.09
N LYS A 162 -15.37 -13.42 -0.15
CA LYS A 162 -15.74 -14.54 0.72
C LYS A 162 -16.18 -15.77 -0.06
N ARG A 163 -16.95 -15.60 -1.13
CA ARG A 163 -17.42 -16.70 -2.00
C ARG A 163 -16.34 -17.30 -2.91
N LEU A 164 -15.22 -16.61 -3.12
CA LEU A 164 -14.10 -17.12 -3.92
C LEU A 164 -13.02 -17.80 -3.06
N LYS A 165 -13.02 -17.53 -1.75
CA LYS A 165 -12.09 -18.12 -0.77
C LYS A 165 -12.59 -19.45 -0.20
N HIS A 166 -13.89 -19.71 -0.30
CA HIS A 166 -14.58 -20.95 0.08
C HIS A 166 -15.14 -21.60 -1.19
#